data_AF-A0A0S7Z526-F1
#
_entry.id   AF-A0A0S7Z526-F1
#
_cell.length_a   1.000
_cell.length_b   1.000
_cell.length_c   1.000
_cell.angle_alpha   90.00
_cell.angle_beta   90.00
_cell.angle_gamma   90.00
#
_symmetry.space_group_name_H-M   'P 1'
#
loop_
_entity.id
_entity.type
_entity.pdbx_description
1 polymer ?
#
loop_
_entity_poly.entity_id
_entity_poly.type
_entity_poly.pdbx_seq_one_letter_code
_entity_poly.pdbx_strand_id
1 'polypeptide(L)' 'MALTNSAQRYGLGPQLLHWLVVLLLALQFLLAELADELPDGLEKLAMLSRHKSVGITILGLAALRVAWRLLDRP' A
#
# COMPACT_ATOMS: atom_id res chain seq x y z
N MET A 1 -17.79 -0.32 14.88
CA MET A 1 -16.41 -0.09 15.35
C MET A 1 -16.13 1.40 15.33
N ALA A 2 -15.35 1.92 16.29
CA ALA A 2 -14.93 3.33 16.27
C ALA A 2 -13.91 3.55 15.14
N LEU A 3 -13.89 4.73 14.52
CA LEU A 3 -12.93 5.07 13.48
C LEU A 3 -11.51 5.22 14.04
N THR A 4 -11.38 5.77 15.24
CA THR A 4 -10.13 6.01 15.96
C THR A 4 -9.84 4.93 17.00
N ASN A 5 -8.63 4.95 17.54
CA ASN A 5 -8.19 4.01 18.57
C ASN A 5 -8.95 4.20 19.89
N SER A 6 -8.99 3.14 20.68
CA SER A 6 -9.28 3.21 22.12
C SER A 6 -8.09 2.64 22.87
N ALA A 7 -8.04 2.86 24.20
CA ALA A 7 -6.94 2.41 25.06
C ALA A 7 -6.64 0.89 25.03
N GLN A 8 -7.50 0.09 24.40
CA GLN A 8 -7.41 -1.37 24.37
C GLN A 8 -7.38 -1.96 22.96
N ARG A 9 -7.69 -1.17 21.91
CA ARG A 9 -7.80 -1.70 20.54
C ARG A 9 -7.62 -0.63 19.47
N TYR A 10 -7.14 -1.06 18.31
CA TYR A 10 -7.10 -0.22 17.11
C TYR A 10 -8.50 0.10 16.60
N GLY A 11 -8.68 1.34 16.14
CA GLY A 11 -9.86 1.78 15.41
C GLY A 11 -9.96 1.16 14.01
N LEU A 12 -11.13 1.30 13.40
CA LEU A 12 -11.39 0.81 12.05
C LEU A 12 -10.49 1.51 11.02
N GLY A 13 -10.19 2.81 11.18
CA GLY A 13 -9.35 3.58 10.26
C GLY A 13 -7.92 3.00 10.13
N PRO A 14 -7.16 2.89 11.24
CA PRO A 14 -5.83 2.28 11.25
C PRO A 14 -5.79 0.84 10.72
N GLN A 15 -6.83 0.04 11.01
CA GLN A 15 -6.93 -1.33 10.50
C GLN A 15 -7.14 -1.36 8.98
N LEU A 16 -8.05 -0.54 8.46
CA LEU A 16 -8.31 -0.44 7.01
C LEU A 16 -7.07 0.04 6.25
N LEU A 17 -6.39 1.09 6.75
CA LEU A 17 -5.15 1.58 6.14
C LEU A 17 -4.06 0.49 6.13
N HIS A 18 -3.96 -0.31 7.21
CA HIS A 18 -2.99 -1.40 7.27
C HIS A 18 -3.29 -2.48 6.23
N TRP A 19 -4.51 -3.01 6.19
CA TRP A 19 -4.88 -4.08 5.27
C TRP A 19 -4.87 -3.64 3.81
N LEU A 20 -5.25 -2.38 3.53
CA LEU A 20 -5.14 -1.82 2.18
C LEU A 20 -3.68 -1.80 1.70
N VAL A 21 -2.75 -1.38 2.54
CA VAL A 21 -1.31 -1.41 2.22
C VAL A 21 -0.83 -2.84 1.98
N VAL A 22 -1.25 -3.81 2.79
CA VAL A 22 -0.89 -5.23 2.62
C VAL A 22 -1.38 -5.76 1.25
N LEU A 23 -2.62 -5.49 0.87
CA LEU A 23 -3.17 -5.90 -0.41
C LEU A 23 -2.43 -5.27 -1.59
N LEU A 24 -2.10 -3.98 -1.48
CA LEU A 24 -1.34 -3.28 -2.52
C LEU A 24 0.11 -3.79 -2.61
N LEU A 25 0.74 -4.16 -1.50
CA LEU A 25 2.07 -4.79 -1.52
C LEU A 25 2.05 -6.16 -2.22
N ALA A 26 1.00 -6.96 -2.01
CA ALA A 26 0.83 -8.21 -2.75
C ALA A 26 0.67 -7.95 -4.26
N LEU A 27 -0.13 -6.97 -4.65
CA LEU A 27 -0.25 -6.54 -6.05
C LEU A 27 1.09 -6.03 -6.61
N GLN A 28 1.82 -5.22 -5.83
CA GLN A 28 3.13 -4.66 -6.21
C GLN A 28 4.13 -5.78 -6.53
N PHE A 29 4.15 -6.82 -5.71
CA PHE A 29 4.99 -8.01 -5.91
C PHE A 29 4.60 -8.74 -7.19
N LEU A 30 3.31 -9.03 -7.39
CA LEU A 30 2.83 -9.68 -8.62
C LEU A 30 3.20 -8.87 -9.88
N LEU A 31 3.09 -7.54 -9.85
CA LEU A 31 3.49 -6.70 -10.98
C LEU A 31 4.99 -6.75 -11.28
N ALA A 32 5.83 -7.00 -10.26
CA ALA A 32 7.27 -7.16 -10.44
C ALA A 32 7.59 -8.50 -11.11
N GLU A 33 7.02 -9.60 -10.59
CA GLU A 33 7.17 -10.95 -11.15
C GLU A 33 6.70 -11.01 -12.61
N LEU A 34 5.51 -10.46 -12.89
CA LEU A 34 4.97 -10.40 -14.26
C LEU A 34 5.83 -9.54 -15.21
N ALA A 35 6.51 -8.50 -14.69
CA ALA A 35 7.41 -7.70 -15.50
C ALA A 35 8.74 -8.42 -15.81
N ASP A 36 9.19 -9.30 -14.91
CA ASP A 36 10.44 -10.05 -15.06
C ASP A 36 10.33 -11.11 -16.17
N GLU A 37 9.16 -11.73 -16.32
CA GLU A 37 8.87 -12.69 -17.39
C GLU A 37 8.78 -12.08 -18.80
N LEU A 38 8.63 -10.75 -18.91
CA LEU A 38 8.50 -10.07 -20.20
C LEU A 38 9.88 -9.80 -20.84
N PRO A 39 10.00 -9.96 -22.17
CA PRO A 39 11.17 -9.50 -22.90
C PRO A 39 11.26 -7.97 -22.84
N ASP A 40 12.46 -7.46 -23.03
CA ASP A 40 12.68 -6.01 -23.05
C ASP A 40 11.89 -5.37 -24.21
N GLY A 41 11.13 -4.32 -23.89
CA GLY A 41 10.24 -3.67 -24.85
C GLY A 41 9.17 -2.81 -24.20
N LEU A 42 8.24 -2.32 -25.03
CA LEU A 42 7.17 -1.41 -24.60
C LEU A 42 6.20 -2.05 -23.59
N GLU A 43 5.97 -3.36 -23.70
CA GLU A 43 5.09 -4.08 -22.78
C GLU A 43 5.68 -4.16 -21.37
N LYS A 44 6.95 -4.56 -21.25
CA LYS A 44 7.69 -4.55 -19.99
C LYS A 44 7.75 -3.14 -19.39
N LEU A 45 8.02 -2.13 -20.23
CA LEU A 45 8.01 -0.73 -19.79
C LEU A 45 6.63 -0.31 -19.24
N ALA A 46 5.54 -0.69 -19.90
CA ALA A 46 4.18 -0.42 -19.43
C ALA A 46 3.90 -1.12 -18.09
N MET A 47 4.33 -2.38 -17.93
CA MET A 47 4.18 -3.11 -16.67
C MET A 47 4.98 -2.44 -15.53
N LEU A 48 6.23 -2.06 -15.79
CA LEU A 48 7.07 -1.32 -14.83
C LEU A 48 6.49 0.06 -14.48
N SER A 49 5.84 0.74 -15.43
CA SER A 49 5.14 2.00 -15.17
C SER A 49 3.94 1.80 -14.21
N ARG A 50 3.18 0.72 -14.38
CA ARG A 50 2.11 0.33 -13.45
C ARG A 50 2.68 0.00 -12.07
N HIS A 51 3.76 -0.79 -12.00
CA HIS A 51 4.47 -1.10 -10.75
C HIS A 51 4.90 0.19 -10.03
N LYS A 52 5.51 1.16 -10.72
CA LYS A 52 5.89 2.45 -10.10
C LYS A 52 4.69 3.23 -9.58
N SER A 53 3.60 3.28 -10.33
CA SER A 53 2.38 3.98 -9.95
C SER A 53 1.73 3.39 -8.68
N VAL A 54 1.68 2.05 -8.60
CA VAL A 54 1.19 1.35 -7.40
C VAL A 54 2.16 1.58 -6.22
N GLY A 55 3.48 1.54 -6.45
CA GLY A 55 4.49 1.80 -5.43
C GLY A 55 4.40 3.20 -4.83
N ILE A 56 4.18 4.23 -5.65
CA ILE A 56 3.96 5.62 -5.18
C ILE A 56 2.67 5.72 -4.37
N THR A 57 1.61 5.00 -4.78
CA THR A 57 0.34 4.94 -4.02
C THR A 57 0.55 4.31 -2.64
N ILE A 58 1.29 3.20 -2.57
CA ILE A 58 1.66 2.54 -1.31
C ILE A 58 2.45 3.51 -0.41
N LEU A 59 3.42 4.22 -0.96
CA LEU A 59 4.21 5.20 -0.21
C LEU A 59 3.32 6.30 0.39
N GLY A 60 2.39 6.85 -0.39
CA GLY A 60 1.42 7.84 0.08
C GLY A 60 0.53 7.32 1.21
N LEU A 61 0.02 6.09 1.08
CA LEU A 61 -0.80 5.45 2.12
C LEU A 61 0.03 5.11 3.39
N ALA A 62 1.28 4.71 3.23
CA ALA A 62 2.18 4.48 4.35
C ALA A 62 2.48 5.78 5.11
N ALA A 63 2.72 6.88 4.40
CA ALA A 63 2.88 8.21 4.99
C ALA A 63 1.61 8.65 5.74
N LEU A 64 0.43 8.47 5.13
CA LEU A 64 -0.86 8.73 5.78
C LEU A 64 -1.03 7.89 7.05
N ARG A 65 -0.66 6.62 7.02
CA ARG A 65 -0.71 5.73 8.19
C ARG A 65 0.21 6.21 9.32
N VAL A 66 1.42 6.69 8.99
CA VAL A 66 2.33 7.29 9.97
C VAL A 66 1.73 8.56 10.55
N ALA A 67 1.22 9.46 9.71
CA ALA A 67 0.55 10.68 10.16
C ALA A 67 -0.64 10.37 11.08
N TRP A 68 -1.47 9.38 10.74
CA TRP A 68 -2.57 8.94 11.59
C TRP A 68 -2.09 8.48 12.96
N ARG A 69 -1.06 7.64 13.03
CA ARG A 69 -0.50 7.16 14.30
C ARG A 69 0.04 8.29 15.17
N LEU A 70 0.53 9.37 14.57
CA LEU A 70 1.01 10.55 15.31
C LEU A 70 -0.13 11.35 15.94
N LEU A 71 -1.29 11.41 15.27
CA LEU A 71 -2.49 12.14 15.72
C LEU A 71 -3.38 11.33 16.67
N ASP A 72 -3.57 10.05 16.38
CA ASP A 72 -4.42 9.11 17.09
C ASP A 72 -3.55 7.98 17.64
N ARG A 73 -2.91 8.28 18.79
CA ARG A 73 -2.06 7.31 19.48
C ARG A 73 -2.95 6.26 20.14
N PRO A 74 -2.64 4.96 19.99
CA PRO A 74 -3.35 3.91 20.70
C PRO A 74 -3.22 4.06 22.23
#